data_AF-Q2SFZ7-F1
#
_entry.id   AF-Q2SFZ7-F1
#
_cell.length_a   1.000
_cell.length_b   1.000
_cell.length_c   1.000
_cell.angle_alpha   90.00
_cell.angle_beta   90.00
_cell.angle_gamma   90.00
#
_symmetry.space_group_name_H-M   'P 1'
#
loop_
_entity.id
_entity.type
_entity.pdbx_description
1 polymer ?
#
loop_
_entity_poly.entity_id
_entity_poly.type
_entity_poly.pdbx_seq_one_letter_code
_entity_poly.pdbx_strand_id
1 'polypeptide(L)'
;MSLKDPQWPAIITKEEDPNVQRNVLINKRNYDNWLRIKRQHSGNFYMTSMYRAIYTLALTPGAQTGGMKQQDFGAMRLQYSIEPNGDVKVLWLCVDEKGLEPATSNTPGLYQVGWNQAEKDWETDNKPQTVMELSHQWSGAHMAAVPGKFANKEEAGQKIFVHIANAYSVAFSPNTVKQSSNHFSLVWLNNDFNNQQYVKNIVSLIQNAQMKNANIRWLIHGEGAGSFVKALETIQSNPLANNVIAAGNKLENQIVYFSNPRGKNTTEKALKDLCEKVGLHYAGVQVNPTDILGNKDARQAFIAEMEKLAAKSVISGVAGAAGYTVLEKSYEMFSSASSILAAVFFGVSGYVLAKESAGKFSAYARHVPGFVSTAFGKGNQEWKG
;
A
#
# COMPACT_ATOMS: atom_id res chain seq x y z
N MET A 1 39.09 15.61 -4.44
CA MET A 1 39.45 14.19 -4.67
C MET A 1 39.38 13.97 -6.17
N SER A 2 40.41 13.37 -6.77
CA SER A 2 40.42 13.06 -8.20
C SER A 2 39.36 11.99 -8.50
N LEU A 3 38.50 12.22 -9.51
CA LEU A 3 37.53 11.23 -10.02
C LEU A 3 38.17 9.95 -10.61
N LYS A 4 39.50 9.84 -10.54
CA LYS A 4 40.32 8.73 -11.04
C LYS A 4 40.97 7.92 -9.91
N ASP A 5 40.26 7.63 -8.83
CA ASP A 5 40.71 6.60 -7.89
C ASP A 5 40.33 5.22 -8.45
N PRO A 6 41.30 4.38 -8.88
CA PRO A 6 40.99 3.08 -9.48
C PRO A 6 40.32 2.11 -8.49
N GLN A 7 40.38 2.35 -7.18
CA GLN A 7 39.66 1.56 -6.19
C GLN A 7 38.20 1.98 -6.00
N TRP A 8 37.87 3.22 -6.41
CA TRP A 8 36.56 3.84 -6.22
C TRP A 8 36.02 4.42 -7.53
N PRO A 9 35.78 3.58 -8.57
CA PRO A 9 35.17 4.04 -9.79
C PRO A 9 33.84 4.75 -9.53
N ALA A 10 33.62 5.88 -10.20
CA ALA A 10 32.34 6.56 -10.20
C ALA A 10 31.30 5.74 -11.00
N ILE A 11 30.10 5.62 -10.44
CA ILE A 11 28.97 4.93 -11.07
C ILE A 11 27.81 5.86 -11.41
N ILE A 12 27.79 7.05 -10.78
CA ILE A 12 26.91 8.18 -11.10
C ILE A 12 27.73 9.44 -10.83
N THR A 13 27.77 10.36 -11.80
CA THR A 13 28.51 11.62 -11.66
C THR A 13 27.63 12.84 -11.91
N LYS A 14 28.04 14.00 -11.35
CA LYS A 14 27.40 15.29 -11.67
C LYS A 14 27.61 15.73 -13.12
N GLU A 15 28.64 15.19 -13.78
CA GLU A 15 28.97 15.49 -15.17
C GLU A 15 28.00 14.80 -16.14
N GLU A 16 27.45 13.66 -15.74
CA GLU A 16 26.52 12.87 -16.57
C GLU A 16 25.07 13.37 -16.51
N ASP A 17 24.65 14.01 -15.42
CA ASP A 17 23.30 14.54 -15.26
C ASP A 17 23.32 15.78 -14.35
N PRO A 18 22.89 16.97 -14.84
CA PRO A 18 22.88 18.20 -14.04
C PRO A 18 21.97 18.14 -12.81
N ASN A 19 21.07 17.17 -12.74
CA ASN A 19 20.20 16.95 -11.58
C ASN A 19 20.90 16.17 -10.45
N VAL A 20 22.03 15.52 -10.73
CA VAL A 20 22.81 14.78 -9.74
C VAL A 20 23.49 15.77 -8.79
N GLN A 21 23.16 15.64 -7.50
CA GLN A 21 23.68 16.52 -6.45
C GLN A 21 25.03 16.05 -5.92
N ARG A 22 25.37 14.77 -6.07
CA ARG A 22 26.53 14.08 -5.46
C ARG A 22 27.07 12.99 -6.37
N ASN A 23 28.38 12.81 -6.44
CA ASN A 23 28.92 11.65 -7.11
C ASN A 23 28.68 10.40 -6.25
N VAL A 24 28.39 9.28 -6.91
CA VAL A 24 28.38 7.97 -6.26
C VAL A 24 29.56 7.18 -6.77
N LEU A 25 30.44 6.82 -5.83
CA LEU A 25 31.61 5.99 -6.06
C LEU A 25 31.34 4.60 -5.48
N ILE A 26 31.81 3.55 -6.13
CA ILE A 26 31.66 2.18 -5.64
C ILE A 26 33.02 1.55 -5.43
N ASN A 27 33.17 0.73 -4.39
CA ASN A 27 34.35 -0.10 -4.24
C ASN A 27 34.48 -1.01 -5.47
N LYS A 28 35.66 -1.00 -6.12
CA LYS A 28 35.92 -1.76 -7.35
C LYS A 28 35.49 -3.23 -7.27
N ARG A 29 35.60 -3.86 -6.09
CA ARG A 29 35.17 -5.26 -5.87
C ARG A 29 33.68 -5.50 -6.12
N ASN A 30 32.85 -4.46 -6.02
CA ASN A 30 31.40 -4.52 -6.25
C ASN A 30 30.99 -3.93 -7.61
N TYR A 31 31.94 -3.51 -8.44
CA TYR A 31 31.63 -2.85 -9.72
C TYR A 31 30.88 -3.77 -10.68
N ASP A 32 31.27 -5.04 -10.79
CA ASP A 32 30.57 -6.01 -11.64
C ASP A 32 29.15 -6.31 -11.14
N ASN A 33 28.95 -6.35 -9.82
CA ASN A 33 27.62 -6.46 -9.22
C ASN A 33 26.74 -5.26 -9.60
N TRP A 34 27.31 -4.06 -9.59
CA TRP A 34 26.61 -2.86 -10.06
C TRP A 34 26.27 -2.94 -11.55
N LEU A 35 27.21 -3.34 -12.42
CA LEU A 35 26.94 -3.51 -13.85
C LEU A 35 25.86 -4.58 -14.11
N ARG A 36 25.80 -5.64 -13.30
CA ARG A 36 24.72 -6.63 -13.34
C ARG A 36 23.38 -5.97 -13.00
N ILE A 37 23.30 -5.28 -11.87
CA ILE A 37 22.08 -4.58 -11.43
C ILE A 37 21.61 -3.56 -12.49
N LYS A 38 22.51 -2.71 -12.99
CA LYS A 38 22.19 -1.71 -14.02
C LYS A 38 21.65 -2.35 -15.32
N ARG A 39 22.07 -3.56 -15.68
CA ARG A 39 21.55 -4.25 -16.88
C ARG A 39 20.25 -5.01 -16.63
N GLN A 40 20.08 -5.57 -15.45
CA GLN A 40 19.03 -6.56 -15.17
C GLN A 40 17.91 -6.03 -14.27
N HIS A 41 18.03 -4.81 -13.72
CA HIS A 41 17.04 -4.29 -12.77
C HIS A 41 15.62 -4.30 -13.32
N SER A 42 15.42 -3.99 -14.61
CA SER A 42 14.09 -3.90 -15.22
C SER A 42 13.24 -5.18 -15.10
N GLY A 43 13.84 -6.34 -14.86
CA GLY A 43 13.12 -7.60 -14.66
C GLY A 43 13.13 -8.09 -13.22
N ASN A 44 13.71 -7.37 -12.27
CA ASN A 44 13.95 -7.86 -10.92
C ASN A 44 13.71 -6.79 -9.86
N PHE A 45 12.85 -7.12 -8.91
CA PHE A 45 12.38 -6.23 -7.87
C PHE A 45 13.50 -5.80 -6.89
N TYR A 46 14.37 -6.73 -6.47
CA TYR A 46 15.47 -6.41 -5.57
C TYR A 46 16.55 -5.58 -6.26
N MET A 47 16.86 -5.89 -7.52
CA MET A 47 17.79 -5.09 -8.31
C MET A 47 17.24 -3.70 -8.62
N THR A 48 15.94 -3.54 -8.93
CA THR A 48 15.31 -2.22 -9.09
C THR A 48 15.34 -1.43 -7.79
N SER A 49 15.06 -2.08 -6.65
CA SER A 49 15.15 -1.45 -5.33
C SER A 49 16.56 -0.95 -5.02
N MET A 50 17.57 -1.75 -5.36
CA MET A 50 18.99 -1.38 -5.21
C MET A 50 19.39 -0.23 -6.14
N TYR A 51 19.00 -0.30 -7.42
CA TYR A 51 19.26 0.72 -8.42
C TYR A 51 18.67 2.07 -7.99
N ARG A 52 17.40 2.07 -7.56
CA ARG A 52 16.72 3.25 -7.02
C ARG A 52 17.40 3.80 -5.78
N ALA A 53 17.78 2.95 -4.83
CA ALA A 53 18.43 3.40 -3.61
C ALA A 53 19.72 4.18 -3.93
N ILE A 54 20.53 3.66 -4.87
CA ILE A 54 21.75 4.32 -5.33
C ILE A 54 21.46 5.66 -6.01
N TYR A 55 20.51 5.72 -6.95
CA TYR A 55 20.14 6.98 -7.60
C TYR A 55 19.55 8.00 -6.62
N THR A 56 18.75 7.55 -5.64
CA THR A 56 18.21 8.44 -4.60
C THR A 56 19.33 9.07 -3.78
N LEU A 57 20.39 8.31 -3.48
CA LEU A 57 21.57 8.83 -2.78
C LEU A 57 22.33 9.89 -3.61
N ALA A 58 22.35 9.73 -4.94
CA ALA A 58 22.96 10.71 -5.86
C ALA A 58 22.17 12.02 -5.96
N LEU A 59 20.83 11.93 -5.87
CA LEU A 59 19.91 13.05 -6.09
C LEU A 59 19.54 13.83 -4.82
N THR A 60 19.68 13.22 -3.64
CA THR A 60 19.28 13.87 -2.38
C THR A 60 20.43 14.71 -1.82
N PRO A 61 20.26 16.02 -1.50
CA PRO A 61 21.28 16.83 -0.83
C PRO A 61 21.51 16.43 0.65
N GLY A 62 22.63 16.90 1.24
CA GLY A 62 23.26 16.42 2.49
C GLY A 62 22.37 16.10 3.71
N ALA A 63 22.57 14.92 4.33
CA ALA A 63 22.28 14.65 5.75
C ALA A 63 23.57 14.14 6.42
N GLN A 64 23.71 14.36 7.75
CA GLN A 64 24.94 14.27 8.56
C GLN A 64 26.06 13.38 7.97
N THR A 65 27.20 14.03 7.75
CA THR A 65 28.49 13.42 7.45
C THR A 65 28.92 12.48 8.58
N GLY A 66 29.54 11.36 8.22
CA GLY A 66 30.10 10.41 9.18
C GLY A 66 29.27 9.13 9.40
N GLY A 67 30.00 8.03 9.62
CA GLY A 67 29.44 6.70 9.91
C GLY A 67 29.10 5.87 8.67
N MET A 68 29.33 4.56 8.77
CA MET A 68 28.84 3.57 7.81
C MET A 68 27.32 3.42 7.98
N LYS A 69 26.59 3.46 6.88
CA LYS A 69 25.14 3.20 6.82
C LYS A 69 24.92 1.87 6.15
N GLN A 70 23.99 1.08 6.67
CA GLN A 70 23.57 -0.20 6.09
C GLN A 70 22.07 -0.18 5.85
N GLN A 71 21.66 -0.63 4.67
CA GLN A 71 20.28 -0.87 4.31
C GLN A 71 20.16 -2.33 3.85
N ASP A 72 19.51 -3.15 4.67
CA ASP A 72 19.18 -4.54 4.35
C ASP A 72 17.71 -4.62 3.91
N PHE A 73 17.44 -5.39 2.86
CA PHE A 73 16.08 -5.66 2.43
C PHE A 73 15.93 -6.97 1.65
N GLY A 74 15.32 -7.98 2.28
CA GLY A 74 15.15 -9.32 1.71
C GLY A 74 16.50 -9.86 1.22
N ALA A 75 16.58 -10.18 -0.07
CA ALA A 75 17.79 -10.63 -0.73
C ALA A 75 18.89 -9.55 -0.90
N MET A 76 18.61 -8.28 -0.61
CA MET A 76 19.51 -7.17 -0.93
C MET A 76 20.20 -6.59 0.31
N ARG A 77 21.47 -6.18 0.15
CA ARG A 77 22.24 -5.45 1.16
C ARG A 77 23.05 -4.34 0.50
N LEU A 78 22.89 -3.11 0.99
CA LEU A 78 23.65 -1.93 0.60
C LEU A 78 24.38 -1.35 1.82
N GLN A 79 25.69 -1.20 1.74
CA GLN A 79 26.47 -0.47 2.73
C GLN A 79 27.17 0.71 2.07
N TYR A 80 27.05 1.89 2.67
CA TYR A 80 27.63 3.12 2.12
C TYR A 80 28.04 4.11 3.20
N SER A 81 28.95 5.02 2.87
CA SER A 81 29.27 6.22 3.66
C SER A 81 29.00 7.47 2.85
N ILE A 82 28.79 8.59 3.55
CA ILE A 82 28.76 9.92 2.95
C ILE A 82 30.06 10.62 3.37
N GLU A 83 30.88 10.95 2.38
CA GLU A 83 32.18 11.58 2.57
C GLU A 83 32.02 13.06 2.95
N PRO A 84 33.06 13.70 3.55
CA PRO A 84 33.01 15.10 3.94
C PRO A 84 32.72 16.08 2.78
N ASN A 85 33.12 15.71 1.56
CA ASN A 85 32.84 16.49 0.34
C ASN A 85 31.42 16.28 -0.20
N GLY A 86 30.60 15.47 0.47
CA GLY A 86 29.22 15.18 0.12
C GLY A 86 29.02 13.98 -0.81
N ASP A 87 30.09 13.44 -1.39
CA ASP A 87 30.02 12.26 -2.26
C ASP A 87 29.65 11.00 -1.48
N VAL A 88 29.09 10.02 -2.18
CA VAL A 88 28.66 8.75 -1.60
C VAL A 88 29.65 7.67 -1.96
N LYS A 89 30.17 6.94 -0.97
CA LYS A 89 30.99 5.73 -1.18
C LYS A 89 30.21 4.48 -0.86
N VAL A 90 29.91 3.68 -1.87
CA VAL A 90 29.28 2.36 -1.74
C VAL A 90 30.35 1.32 -1.42
N LEU A 91 30.37 0.89 -0.16
CA LEU A 91 31.31 -0.08 0.39
C LEU A 91 30.95 -1.52 -0.02
N TRP A 92 29.66 -1.84 0.03
CA TRP A 92 29.13 -3.16 -0.28
C TRP A 92 27.79 -3.08 -0.98
N LEU A 93 27.59 -3.92 -1.98
CA LEU A 93 26.35 -4.03 -2.74
C LEU A 93 26.16 -5.49 -3.16
N CYS A 94 25.09 -6.10 -2.67
CA CYS A 94 24.72 -7.48 -2.99
C CYS A 94 23.21 -7.62 -3.18
N VAL A 95 22.83 -8.51 -4.11
CA VAL A 95 21.50 -9.07 -4.27
C VAL A 95 21.69 -10.59 -4.36
N ASP A 96 21.41 -11.28 -3.26
CA ASP A 96 21.50 -12.74 -3.12
C ASP A 96 20.12 -13.38 -3.28
N GLU A 97 19.79 -13.70 -4.52
CA GLU A 97 18.51 -14.32 -4.89
C GLU A 97 18.45 -15.81 -4.48
N LYS A 98 19.62 -16.44 -4.28
CA LYS A 98 19.71 -17.87 -3.95
C LYS A 98 19.53 -18.13 -2.45
N GLY A 99 19.76 -17.12 -1.62
CA GLY A 99 19.49 -17.14 -0.17
C GLY A 99 18.04 -16.89 0.22
N LEU A 100 17.08 -16.90 -0.72
CA LEU A 100 15.65 -16.84 -0.41
C LEU A 100 15.18 -18.21 0.12
N GLU A 101 15.34 -18.39 1.42
CA GLU A 101 14.79 -19.52 2.16
C GLU A 101 13.25 -19.59 2.06
N PRO A 102 12.63 -20.77 2.26
CA PRO A 102 11.19 -20.87 2.44
C PRO A 102 10.70 -19.84 3.44
N ALA A 103 9.76 -19.00 3.02
CA ALA A 103 9.21 -17.97 3.87
C ALA A 103 8.34 -18.61 4.94
N THR A 104 8.49 -18.15 6.18
CA THR A 104 7.45 -18.41 7.19
C THR A 104 6.15 -17.71 6.77
N SER A 105 5.02 -18.08 7.36
CA SER A 105 3.72 -17.45 7.10
C SER A 105 3.71 -15.91 7.28
N ASN A 106 4.70 -15.40 8.02
CA ASN A 106 4.84 -13.99 8.39
C ASN A 106 5.99 -13.29 7.66
N THR A 107 6.67 -13.92 6.71
CA THR A 107 7.77 -13.27 6.00
C THR A 107 7.20 -12.23 5.03
N PRO A 108 7.51 -10.93 5.14
CA PRO A 108 7.07 -9.91 4.19
C PRO A 108 7.68 -10.15 2.81
N GLY A 109 6.97 -9.81 1.73
CA GLY A 109 7.48 -10.03 0.38
C GLY A 109 6.42 -9.92 -0.70
N LEU A 110 6.87 -10.05 -1.95
CA LEU A 110 6.00 -10.29 -3.09
C LEU A 110 5.72 -11.79 -3.15
N TYR A 111 4.47 -12.20 -3.26
CA TYR A 111 4.07 -13.59 -3.41
C TYR A 111 3.19 -13.73 -4.63
N GLN A 112 3.17 -14.92 -5.22
CA GLN A 112 2.19 -15.30 -6.21
C GLN A 112 1.06 -16.06 -5.50
N VAL A 113 -0.18 -15.74 -5.85
CA VAL A 113 -1.36 -16.44 -5.35
C VAL A 113 -2.08 -17.06 -6.54
N GLY A 114 -2.02 -18.39 -6.64
CA GLY A 114 -2.55 -19.16 -7.75
C GLY A 114 -3.85 -19.88 -7.40
N TRP A 115 -4.66 -20.20 -8.42
CA TRP A 115 -5.85 -21.03 -8.22
C TRP A 115 -5.49 -22.52 -8.16
N ASN A 116 -5.68 -23.14 -6.99
CA ASN A 116 -5.55 -24.58 -6.81
C ASN A 116 -6.85 -25.28 -7.25
N GLN A 117 -6.77 -26.03 -8.36
CA GLN A 117 -7.94 -26.73 -8.90
C GLN A 117 -8.42 -27.90 -8.03
N ALA A 118 -7.52 -28.55 -7.30
CA ALA A 118 -7.85 -29.69 -6.46
C ALA A 118 -8.63 -29.25 -5.22
N GLU A 119 -8.17 -28.18 -4.58
CA GLU A 119 -8.79 -27.62 -3.37
C GLU A 119 -9.92 -26.64 -3.70
N LYS A 120 -10.02 -26.21 -4.95
CA LYS A 120 -10.95 -25.15 -5.41
C LYS A 120 -10.82 -23.89 -4.58
N ASP A 121 -9.58 -23.49 -4.30
CA ASP A 121 -9.25 -22.30 -3.52
C ASP A 121 -8.00 -21.59 -4.05
N TRP A 122 -7.76 -20.38 -3.57
CA TRP A 122 -6.55 -19.61 -3.85
C TRP A 122 -5.44 -19.96 -2.87
N GLU A 123 -4.29 -20.32 -3.39
CA GLU A 123 -3.13 -20.74 -2.61
C GLU A 123 -1.98 -19.75 -2.82
N THR A 124 -1.43 -19.26 -1.70
CA THR A 124 -0.26 -18.36 -1.71
C THR A 124 1.03 -19.19 -1.70
N ASP A 125 1.94 -18.88 -2.61
CA ASP A 125 3.25 -19.53 -2.68
C ASP A 125 3.99 -19.50 -1.33
N ASN A 126 4.73 -20.57 -1.05
CA ASN A 126 5.54 -20.70 0.16
C ASN A 126 6.85 -19.88 0.12
N LYS A 127 7.20 -19.30 -1.03
CA LYS A 127 8.42 -18.52 -1.23
C LYS A 127 8.07 -17.16 -1.84
N PRO A 128 8.74 -16.09 -1.39
CA PRO A 128 8.59 -14.79 -2.00
C PRO A 128 9.22 -14.79 -3.40
N GLN A 129 8.57 -14.09 -4.31
CA GLN A 129 9.00 -13.88 -5.69
C GLN A 129 9.93 -12.68 -5.79
N THR A 130 10.92 -12.76 -6.68
CA THR A 130 11.83 -11.66 -7.01
C THR A 130 11.30 -10.80 -8.16
N VAL A 131 10.21 -11.20 -8.81
CA VAL A 131 9.65 -10.57 -10.00
C VAL A 131 8.12 -10.63 -9.93
N MET A 132 7.47 -9.55 -10.37
CA MET A 132 6.04 -9.57 -10.68
C MET A 132 5.89 -10.07 -12.12
N GLU A 133 5.12 -11.14 -12.36
CA GLU A 133 5.01 -11.75 -13.69
C GLU A 133 4.08 -10.93 -14.61
N LEU A 134 4.60 -9.80 -15.11
CA LEU A 134 3.84 -8.81 -15.87
C LEU A 134 3.34 -9.29 -17.25
N SER A 135 3.87 -10.41 -17.75
CA SER A 135 3.39 -11.02 -18.99
C SER A 135 2.07 -11.76 -18.78
N HIS A 136 1.80 -12.22 -17.56
CA HIS A 136 0.55 -12.87 -17.20
C HIS A 136 -0.54 -11.84 -16.91
N GLN A 137 -1.70 -11.99 -17.54
CA GLN A 137 -2.77 -11.00 -17.51
C GLN A 137 -4.16 -11.62 -17.41
N TRP A 138 -5.04 -11.02 -16.62
CA TRP A 138 -6.47 -11.28 -16.63
C TRP A 138 -7.15 -10.19 -17.47
N SER A 139 -7.68 -10.57 -18.63
CA SER A 139 -8.41 -9.65 -19.51
C SER A 139 -7.62 -8.36 -19.82
N GLY A 140 -6.35 -8.51 -20.21
CA GLY A 140 -5.49 -7.42 -20.68
C GLY A 140 -4.69 -6.65 -19.61
N ALA A 141 -4.74 -7.06 -18.34
CA ALA A 141 -3.92 -6.48 -17.27
C ALA A 141 -3.48 -7.52 -16.24
N HIS A 142 -2.26 -7.38 -15.70
CA HIS A 142 -1.82 -8.15 -14.54
C HIS A 142 -2.55 -7.67 -13.27
N MET A 143 -2.87 -8.58 -12.37
CA MET A 143 -3.52 -8.25 -11.10
C MET A 143 -2.50 -8.24 -9.98
N ALA A 144 -2.48 -7.15 -9.22
CA ALA A 144 -1.63 -7.02 -8.05
C ALA A 144 -2.43 -6.48 -6.86
N ALA A 145 -2.06 -6.88 -5.65
CA ALA A 145 -2.75 -6.46 -4.44
C ALA A 145 -1.78 -6.10 -3.31
N VAL A 146 -2.13 -5.05 -2.57
CA VAL A 146 -1.51 -4.71 -1.28
C VAL A 146 -2.57 -4.90 -0.20
N PRO A 147 -2.49 -5.98 0.60
CA PRO A 147 -3.49 -6.30 1.61
C PRO A 147 -3.36 -5.39 2.84
N GLY A 148 -4.44 -5.32 3.61
CA GLY A 148 -4.48 -4.76 4.95
C GLY A 148 -4.11 -5.82 6.00
N LYS A 149 -4.69 -5.72 7.19
CA LYS A 149 -4.39 -6.63 8.30
C LYS A 149 -5.04 -8.02 8.16
N PHE A 150 -4.23 -9.06 8.00
CA PHE A 150 -4.64 -10.48 8.01
C PHE A 150 -3.83 -11.29 9.01
N ALA A 151 -4.26 -12.51 9.36
CA ALA A 151 -3.48 -13.36 10.28
C ALA A 151 -2.12 -13.75 9.67
N ASN A 152 -2.10 -14.02 8.37
CA ASN A 152 -0.91 -14.39 7.60
C ASN A 152 -1.14 -14.14 6.09
N LYS A 153 -0.11 -14.43 5.28
CA LYS A 153 -0.16 -14.25 3.82
C LYS A 153 -1.11 -15.22 3.10
N GLU A 154 -1.34 -16.40 3.67
CA GLU A 154 -2.25 -17.42 3.12
C GLU A 154 -3.69 -16.95 3.24
N GLU A 155 -4.11 -16.50 4.43
CA GLU A 155 -5.44 -15.92 4.65
C GLU A 155 -5.64 -14.66 3.79
N ALA A 156 -4.62 -13.81 3.68
CA ALA A 156 -4.67 -12.64 2.81
C ALA A 156 -4.88 -13.05 1.35
N GLY A 157 -4.13 -14.03 0.83
CA GLY A 157 -4.28 -14.50 -0.56
C GLY A 157 -5.67 -15.03 -0.86
N GLN A 158 -6.22 -15.86 0.03
CA GLN A 158 -7.57 -16.40 -0.10
C GLN A 158 -8.65 -15.32 -0.14
N LYS A 159 -8.62 -14.40 0.83
CA LYS A 159 -9.68 -13.39 0.98
C LYS A 159 -9.57 -12.28 -0.06
N ILE A 160 -8.36 -11.81 -0.38
CA ILE A 160 -8.15 -10.69 -1.30
C ILE A 160 -8.72 -10.96 -2.68
N PHE A 161 -8.72 -12.21 -3.17
CA PHE A 161 -9.34 -12.51 -4.45
C PHE A 161 -10.81 -12.06 -4.51
N VAL A 162 -11.58 -12.25 -3.43
CA VAL A 162 -12.99 -11.81 -3.37
C VAL A 162 -13.10 -10.30 -3.60
N HIS A 163 -12.18 -9.54 -3.01
CA HIS A 163 -12.13 -8.09 -3.21
C HIS A 163 -11.74 -7.73 -4.66
N ILE A 164 -10.77 -8.43 -5.27
CA ILE A 164 -10.39 -8.20 -6.69
C ILE A 164 -11.59 -8.49 -7.60
N ALA A 165 -12.25 -9.63 -7.40
CA ALA A 165 -13.39 -10.07 -8.21
C ALA A 165 -14.56 -9.07 -8.15
N ASN A 166 -14.83 -8.47 -7.00
CA ASN A 166 -15.87 -7.46 -6.85
C ASN A 166 -15.45 -6.10 -7.44
N ALA A 167 -14.23 -5.63 -7.13
CA ALA A 167 -13.69 -4.36 -7.60
C ALA A 167 -13.61 -4.26 -9.13
N TYR A 168 -13.30 -5.38 -9.80
CA TYR A 168 -13.09 -5.45 -11.24
C TYR A 168 -14.08 -6.38 -11.95
N SER A 169 -15.27 -6.56 -11.39
CA SER A 169 -16.33 -7.44 -11.91
C SER A 169 -16.76 -7.14 -13.35
N VAL A 170 -16.66 -5.88 -13.79
CA VAL A 170 -16.93 -5.47 -15.19
C VAL A 170 -15.81 -5.93 -16.14
N ALA A 171 -14.60 -6.13 -15.61
CA ALA A 171 -13.41 -6.34 -16.40
C ALA A 171 -13.06 -7.82 -16.62
N PHE A 172 -13.56 -8.71 -15.77
CA PHE A 172 -13.45 -10.16 -15.95
C PHE A 172 -14.53 -10.92 -15.16
N SER A 173 -14.82 -12.16 -15.57
CA SER A 173 -15.71 -13.06 -14.82
C SER A 173 -14.91 -13.89 -13.82
N PRO A 174 -15.38 -14.09 -12.57
CA PRO A 174 -14.73 -14.95 -11.59
C PRO A 174 -14.47 -16.38 -12.10
N ASN A 175 -15.38 -16.92 -12.94
CA ASN A 175 -15.24 -18.27 -13.50
C ASN A 175 -14.13 -18.35 -14.55
N THR A 176 -13.82 -17.23 -15.23
CA THR A 176 -12.73 -17.18 -16.22
C THR A 176 -11.35 -17.06 -15.57
N VAL A 177 -11.27 -16.59 -14.34
CA VAL A 177 -10.00 -16.42 -13.62
C VAL A 177 -9.64 -17.58 -12.71
N LYS A 178 -10.61 -18.41 -12.28
CA LYS A 178 -10.40 -19.63 -11.47
C LYS A 178 -9.88 -20.81 -12.33
N GLN A 179 -8.67 -20.69 -12.87
CA GLN A 179 -8.02 -21.68 -13.74
C GLN A 179 -6.57 -21.92 -13.28
N SER A 180 -6.02 -23.12 -13.50
CA SER A 180 -4.74 -23.60 -12.93
C SER A 180 -3.50 -22.77 -13.28
N SER A 181 -3.54 -21.93 -14.31
CA SER A 181 -2.43 -21.02 -14.67
C SER A 181 -2.62 -19.59 -14.19
N ASN A 182 -3.79 -19.27 -13.62
CA ASN A 182 -4.11 -17.92 -13.23
C ASN A 182 -3.65 -17.62 -11.81
N HIS A 183 -2.98 -16.49 -11.70
CA HIS A 183 -2.48 -15.99 -10.44
C HIS A 183 -2.61 -14.46 -10.38
N PHE A 184 -2.49 -13.93 -9.16
CA PHE A 184 -2.25 -12.52 -8.93
C PHE A 184 -1.04 -12.34 -8.01
N SER A 185 -0.47 -11.15 -8.04
CA SER A 185 0.65 -10.77 -7.19
C SER A 185 0.18 -10.19 -5.86
N LEU A 186 0.60 -10.77 -4.74
CA LEU A 186 0.29 -10.30 -3.39
C LEU A 186 1.53 -9.66 -2.75
N VAL A 187 1.47 -8.36 -2.45
CA VAL A 187 2.54 -7.62 -1.78
C VAL A 187 2.31 -7.65 -0.27
N TRP A 188 2.75 -8.73 0.39
CA TRP A 188 2.54 -8.94 1.82
C TRP A 188 3.50 -8.10 2.68
N LEU A 189 2.94 -7.29 3.59
CA LEU A 189 3.69 -6.37 4.44
C LEU A 189 3.85 -6.88 5.89
N ASN A 190 3.49 -8.14 6.16
CA ASN A 190 3.49 -8.72 7.51
C ASN A 190 2.84 -7.83 8.58
N ASN A 191 1.75 -7.15 8.22
CA ASN A 191 1.03 -6.20 9.06
C ASN A 191 1.86 -5.01 9.61
N ASP A 192 3.07 -4.74 9.09
CA ASP A 192 3.91 -3.60 9.50
C ASP A 192 3.85 -2.49 8.43
N PHE A 193 2.71 -1.80 8.42
CA PHE A 193 2.36 -0.76 7.44
C PHE A 193 3.16 0.55 7.57
N ASN A 194 3.93 0.70 8.65
CA ASN A 194 4.76 1.89 8.89
C ASN A 194 6.22 1.67 8.52
N ASN A 195 6.61 0.45 8.18
CA ASN A 195 7.94 0.12 7.73
C ASN A 195 8.30 0.87 6.43
N GLN A 196 9.29 1.76 6.52
CA GLN A 196 9.73 2.54 5.36
C GLN A 196 10.31 1.67 4.25
N GLN A 197 10.89 0.52 4.61
CA GLN A 197 11.40 -0.40 3.60
C GLN A 197 10.25 -1.04 2.81
N TYR A 198 9.12 -1.35 3.44
CA TYR A 198 7.96 -1.92 2.75
C TYR A 198 7.29 -0.92 1.80
N VAL A 199 7.21 0.35 2.21
CA VAL A 199 6.77 1.44 1.31
C VAL A 199 7.69 1.54 0.09
N LYS A 200 9.00 1.50 0.31
CA LYS A 200 10.03 1.50 -0.74
C LYS A 200 9.90 0.32 -1.72
N ASN A 201 9.33 -0.79 -1.28
CA ASN A 201 9.08 -1.95 -2.14
C ASN A 201 7.93 -1.70 -3.09
N ILE A 202 6.82 -1.18 -2.58
CA ILE A 202 5.65 -0.80 -3.38
C ILE A 202 6.08 0.18 -4.48
N VAL A 203 6.90 1.19 -4.13
CA VAL A 203 7.48 2.13 -5.11
C VAL A 203 8.21 1.40 -6.24
N SER A 204 9.07 0.44 -5.88
CA SER A 204 9.90 -0.28 -6.86
C SER A 204 9.06 -1.20 -7.76
N LEU A 205 7.97 -1.78 -7.25
CA LEU A 205 7.02 -2.56 -8.05
C LEU A 205 6.23 -1.69 -9.04
N ILE A 206 5.72 -0.54 -8.59
CA ILE A 206 5.03 0.45 -9.44
C ILE A 206 5.96 0.92 -10.57
N GLN A 207 7.20 1.25 -10.24
CA GLN A 207 8.19 1.72 -11.21
C GLN A 207 8.64 0.61 -12.16
N ASN A 208 8.72 -0.64 -11.71
CA ASN A 208 9.03 -1.77 -12.60
C ASN A 208 7.92 -1.95 -13.65
N ALA A 209 6.67 -1.94 -13.21
CA ALA A 209 5.52 -1.95 -14.11
C ALA A 209 5.55 -0.77 -15.11
N GLN A 210 5.90 0.42 -14.63
CA GLN A 210 6.04 1.63 -15.43
C GLN A 210 7.15 1.49 -16.49
N MET A 211 8.34 1.00 -16.11
CA MET A 211 9.44 0.73 -17.04
C MET A 211 9.03 -0.23 -18.16
N LYS A 212 8.26 -1.26 -17.82
CA LYS A 212 7.80 -2.28 -18.78
C LYS A 212 6.56 -1.86 -19.55
N ASN A 213 6.04 -0.65 -19.29
CA ASN A 213 4.79 -0.15 -19.86
C ASN A 213 3.64 -1.17 -19.68
N ALA A 214 3.62 -1.87 -18.54
CA ALA A 214 2.71 -2.97 -18.28
C ALA A 214 1.35 -2.48 -17.78
N ASN A 215 0.29 -3.12 -18.28
CA ASN A 215 -1.06 -2.91 -17.77
C ASN A 215 -1.22 -3.59 -16.42
N ILE A 216 -1.46 -2.83 -15.35
CA ILE A 216 -1.70 -3.37 -14.01
C ILE A 216 -3.02 -2.86 -13.44
N ARG A 217 -3.74 -3.77 -12.78
CA ARG A 217 -4.86 -3.45 -11.90
C ARG A 217 -4.48 -3.75 -10.45
N TRP A 218 -4.40 -2.70 -9.66
CA TRP A 218 -4.04 -2.72 -8.25
C TRP A 218 -5.29 -2.76 -7.37
N LEU A 219 -5.42 -3.79 -6.54
CA LEU A 219 -6.36 -3.77 -5.42
C LEU A 219 -5.61 -3.43 -4.13
N ILE A 220 -5.97 -2.30 -3.51
CA ILE A 220 -5.33 -1.83 -2.28
C ILE A 220 -6.33 -1.89 -1.14
N HIS A 221 -6.07 -2.74 -0.14
CA HIS A 221 -7.03 -3.04 0.92
C HIS A 221 -6.57 -2.56 2.30
N GLY A 222 -7.51 -2.07 3.11
CA GLY A 222 -7.28 -1.81 4.53
C GLY A 222 -6.11 -0.88 4.80
N GLU A 223 -5.28 -1.25 5.78
CA GLU A 223 -4.06 -0.52 6.17
C GLU A 223 -2.99 -0.49 5.07
N GLY A 224 -3.05 -1.41 4.10
CA GLY A 224 -2.20 -1.38 2.90
C GLY A 224 -2.38 -0.10 2.09
N ALA A 225 -3.56 0.53 2.16
CA ALA A 225 -3.82 1.83 1.54
C ALA A 225 -2.91 2.94 2.08
N GLY A 226 -2.67 2.98 3.40
CA GLY A 226 -1.74 3.94 3.99
C GLY A 226 -0.30 3.75 3.51
N SER A 227 0.15 2.50 3.33
CA SER A 227 1.48 2.21 2.78
C SER A 227 1.57 2.56 1.29
N PHE A 228 0.51 2.29 0.52
CA PHE A 228 0.44 2.62 -0.90
C PHE A 228 0.42 4.14 -1.14
N VAL A 229 -0.35 4.90 -0.34
CA VAL A 229 -0.34 6.37 -0.36
C VAL A 229 1.06 6.92 -0.14
N LYS A 230 1.78 6.46 0.88
CA LYS A 230 3.18 6.86 1.13
C LYS A 230 4.09 6.51 -0.05
N ALA A 231 3.84 5.40 -0.75
CA ALA A 231 4.60 5.03 -1.93
C ALA A 231 4.35 6.01 -3.09
N LEU A 232 3.08 6.37 -3.35
CA LEU A 232 2.74 7.38 -4.36
C LEU A 232 3.30 8.77 -3.99
N GLU A 233 3.25 9.18 -2.72
CA GLU A 233 3.88 10.41 -2.22
C GLU A 233 5.41 10.38 -2.42
N THR A 234 6.04 9.21 -2.27
CA THR A 234 7.49 9.03 -2.53
C THR A 234 7.82 9.20 -4.02
N ILE A 235 6.98 8.65 -4.91
CA ILE A 235 7.12 8.81 -6.36
C ILE A 235 6.95 10.29 -6.75
N GLN A 236 5.92 10.93 -6.21
CA GLN A 236 5.62 12.34 -6.46
C GLN A 236 6.72 13.29 -6.01
N SER A 237 7.31 13.03 -4.84
CA SER A 237 8.34 13.92 -4.27
C SER A 237 9.71 13.79 -4.94
N ASN A 238 9.95 12.74 -5.75
CA ASN A 238 11.22 12.52 -6.44
C ASN A 238 11.02 12.28 -7.95
N PRO A 239 10.49 13.26 -8.70
CA PRO A 239 10.13 13.08 -10.12
C PRO A 239 11.34 12.75 -10.99
N LEU A 240 12.51 13.30 -10.67
CA LEU A 240 13.76 13.03 -11.40
C LEU A 240 14.23 11.58 -11.21
N ALA A 241 14.26 11.09 -9.97
CA ALA A 241 14.56 9.69 -9.69
C ALA A 241 13.54 8.78 -10.39
N ASN A 242 12.26 9.15 -10.34
CA ASN A 242 11.21 8.40 -11.01
C ASN A 242 11.41 8.34 -12.52
N ASN A 243 11.73 9.45 -13.18
CA ASN A 243 11.96 9.47 -14.62
C ASN A 243 13.14 8.60 -15.03
N VAL A 244 14.25 8.65 -14.29
CA VAL A 244 15.43 7.82 -14.57
C VAL A 244 15.11 6.34 -14.37
N ILE A 245 14.40 5.99 -13.30
CA ILE A 245 14.10 4.59 -12.99
C ILE A 245 13.03 4.07 -13.94
N ALA A 246 11.96 4.82 -14.19
CA ALA A 246 10.84 4.42 -15.04
C ALA A 246 11.11 4.62 -16.54
N ALA A 247 12.34 4.97 -16.93
CA ALA A 247 12.73 5.28 -18.31
C ALA A 247 11.82 6.33 -19.00
N GLY A 248 11.30 7.29 -18.23
CA GLY A 248 10.41 8.35 -18.71
C GLY A 248 8.97 7.92 -19.04
N ASN A 249 8.61 6.64 -18.88
CA ASN A 249 7.24 6.18 -19.10
C ASN A 249 6.28 6.80 -18.07
N LYS A 250 4.97 6.84 -18.37
CA LYS A 250 3.94 7.36 -17.46
C LYS A 250 3.21 6.22 -16.72
N LEU A 251 2.48 6.57 -15.66
CA LEU A 251 1.71 5.62 -14.85
C LEU A 251 0.31 5.30 -15.41
N GLU A 252 -0.01 5.78 -16.62
CA GLU A 252 -1.33 5.68 -17.25
C GLU A 252 -1.80 4.25 -17.54
N ASN A 253 -0.89 3.26 -17.63
CA ASN A 253 -1.27 1.86 -17.79
C ASN A 253 -1.58 1.16 -16.44
N GLN A 254 -1.58 1.90 -15.34
CA GLN A 254 -1.86 1.37 -14.02
C GLN A 254 -3.18 1.94 -13.47
N ILE A 255 -4.08 1.03 -13.13
CA ILE A 255 -5.41 1.32 -12.61
C ILE A 255 -5.44 0.86 -11.14
N VAL A 256 -6.00 1.66 -10.24
CA VAL A 256 -6.08 1.33 -8.81
C VAL A 256 -7.50 1.39 -8.27
N TYR A 257 -7.89 0.36 -7.52
CA TYR A 257 -9.12 0.30 -6.75
C TYR A 257 -8.80 0.13 -5.27
N PHE A 258 -9.48 0.90 -4.41
CA PHE A 258 -9.29 0.85 -2.97
C PHE A 258 -10.44 0.12 -2.29
N SER A 259 -10.15 -0.91 -1.49
CA SER A 259 -11.17 -1.61 -0.71
C SER A 259 -10.97 -1.36 0.78
N ASN A 260 -11.97 -0.74 1.38
CA ASN A 260 -12.01 -0.24 2.74
C ASN A 260 -10.67 0.36 3.23
N PRO A 261 -10.18 1.43 2.58
CA PRO A 261 -8.85 1.95 2.84
C PRO A 261 -8.73 2.54 4.24
N ARG A 262 -7.57 2.34 4.88
CA ARG A 262 -7.25 2.86 6.21
C ARG A 262 -5.88 3.54 6.23
N GLY A 263 -5.73 4.55 7.07
CA GLY A 263 -4.49 5.31 7.26
C GLY A 263 -4.64 6.80 6.97
N LYS A 264 -3.54 7.54 7.06
CA LYS A 264 -3.53 8.97 6.74
C LYS A 264 -3.77 9.20 5.24
N ASN A 265 -4.50 10.26 4.89
CA ASN A 265 -4.80 10.66 3.52
C ASN A 265 -5.50 9.57 2.68
N THR A 266 -6.35 8.75 3.30
CA THR A 266 -7.07 7.65 2.64
C THR A 266 -8.57 7.91 2.42
N THR A 267 -9.01 9.17 2.50
CA THR A 267 -10.39 9.52 2.11
C THR A 267 -10.55 9.39 0.61
N GLU A 268 -11.75 9.06 0.12
CA GLU A 268 -12.06 8.90 -1.31
C GLU A 268 -11.49 10.06 -2.15
N LYS A 269 -11.80 11.29 -1.74
CA LYS A 269 -11.30 12.50 -2.39
C LYS A 269 -9.77 12.56 -2.42
N ALA A 270 -9.11 12.30 -1.29
CA ALA A 270 -7.65 12.38 -1.22
C ALA A 270 -6.97 11.29 -2.05
N LEU A 271 -7.56 10.08 -2.08
CA LEU A 271 -7.07 8.97 -2.90
C LEU A 271 -7.20 9.29 -4.38
N LYS A 272 -8.37 9.77 -4.82
CA LYS A 272 -8.60 10.18 -6.21
C LYS A 272 -7.65 11.30 -6.63
N ASP A 273 -7.57 12.38 -5.85
CA ASP A 273 -6.70 13.53 -6.11
C ASP A 273 -5.23 13.09 -6.20
N LEU A 274 -4.77 12.20 -5.31
CA LEU A 274 -3.40 11.69 -5.33
C LEU A 274 -3.13 10.86 -6.59
N CYS A 275 -4.03 9.93 -6.94
CA CYS A 275 -3.89 9.08 -8.13
C CYS A 275 -3.80 9.92 -9.41
N GLU A 276 -4.71 10.87 -9.58
CA GLU A 276 -4.71 11.79 -10.73
C GLU A 276 -3.42 12.61 -10.79
N LYS A 277 -2.97 13.13 -9.64
CA LYS A 277 -1.76 13.94 -9.55
C LYS A 277 -0.47 13.17 -9.90
N VAL A 278 -0.41 11.87 -9.62
CA VAL A 278 0.73 11.03 -10.03
C VAL A 278 0.56 10.40 -11.42
N GLY A 279 -0.62 10.52 -12.03
CA GLY A 279 -0.93 9.97 -13.35
C GLY A 279 -1.36 8.49 -13.34
N LEU A 280 -1.85 7.96 -12.22
CA LEU A 280 -2.54 6.67 -12.15
C LEU A 280 -4.04 6.84 -12.46
N HIS A 281 -4.66 5.80 -13.03
CA HIS A 281 -6.11 5.77 -13.19
C HIS A 281 -6.79 5.30 -11.90
N TYR A 282 -7.62 6.16 -11.33
CA TYR A 282 -8.46 5.81 -10.19
C TYR A 282 -9.73 5.07 -10.66
N ALA A 283 -9.88 3.79 -10.29
CA ALA A 283 -11.06 2.99 -10.64
C ALA A 283 -12.22 3.17 -9.65
N GLY A 284 -11.92 3.43 -8.38
CA GLY A 284 -12.96 3.59 -7.36
C GLY A 284 -12.48 3.24 -5.96
N VAL A 285 -13.39 3.43 -5.01
CA VAL A 285 -13.25 2.99 -3.62
C VAL A 285 -14.53 2.30 -3.19
N GLN A 286 -14.37 1.23 -2.41
CA GLN A 286 -15.44 0.65 -1.64
C GLN A 286 -15.12 0.90 -0.16
N VAL A 287 -16.08 1.44 0.59
CA VAL A 287 -15.93 1.69 2.04
C VAL A 287 -16.93 0.83 2.79
N ASN A 288 -16.47 0.10 3.80
CA ASN A 288 -17.38 -0.60 4.70
C ASN A 288 -18.00 0.44 5.64
N PRO A 289 -19.33 0.67 5.59
CA PRO A 289 -19.98 1.69 6.41
C PRO A 289 -19.79 1.44 7.92
N THR A 290 -19.58 0.19 8.33
CA THR A 290 -19.37 -0.18 9.73
C THR A 290 -17.95 0.06 10.24
N ASP A 291 -17.01 0.49 9.39
CA ASP A 291 -15.62 0.75 9.77
C ASP A 291 -15.35 2.21 10.21
N ILE A 292 -16.20 2.76 11.08
CA ILE A 292 -16.11 4.19 11.44
C ILE A 292 -14.84 4.54 12.26
N LEU A 293 -14.11 3.55 12.75
CA LEU A 293 -12.90 3.76 13.55
C LEU A 293 -11.65 3.77 12.69
N GLY A 294 -11.56 2.81 11.75
CA GLY A 294 -10.42 2.67 10.86
C GLY A 294 -10.50 3.57 9.63
N ASN A 295 -11.72 3.90 9.18
CA ASN A 295 -11.97 4.63 7.96
C ASN A 295 -12.63 6.00 8.25
N LYS A 296 -12.00 7.07 7.74
CA LYS A 296 -12.45 8.45 7.97
C LYS A 296 -13.74 8.79 7.24
N ASP A 297 -13.96 8.25 6.04
CA ASP A 297 -15.19 8.48 5.27
C ASP A 297 -16.39 7.77 5.92
N ALA A 298 -16.22 6.52 6.36
CA ALA A 298 -17.23 5.79 7.13
C ALA A 298 -17.61 6.57 8.41
N ARG A 299 -16.62 7.16 9.10
CA ARG A 299 -16.85 8.03 10.26
C ARG A 299 -17.64 9.27 9.93
N GLN A 300 -17.26 9.97 8.86
CA GLN A 300 -17.95 11.19 8.45
C GLN A 300 -19.38 10.89 8.00
N ALA A 301 -19.61 9.79 7.28
CA ALA A 301 -20.95 9.33 6.91
C ALA A 301 -21.81 9.01 8.13
N PHE A 302 -21.25 8.33 9.13
CA PHE A 302 -21.92 8.04 10.39
C PHE A 302 -22.30 9.31 11.17
N ILE A 303 -21.37 10.26 11.29
CA ILE A 303 -21.63 11.56 11.95
C ILE A 303 -22.75 12.31 11.21
N ALA A 304 -22.67 12.40 9.88
CA ALA A 304 -23.71 13.06 9.08
C ALA A 304 -25.09 12.39 9.21
N GLU A 305 -25.13 11.07 9.43
CA GLU A 305 -26.38 10.36 9.69
C GLU A 305 -26.94 10.68 11.09
N MET A 306 -26.08 10.76 12.11
CA MET A 306 -26.47 11.19 13.46
C MET A 306 -27.03 12.61 13.46
N GLU A 307 -26.39 13.55 12.76
CA GLU A 307 -26.89 14.92 12.60
C GLU A 307 -28.26 14.97 11.92
N LYS A 308 -28.47 14.17 10.86
CA LYS A 308 -29.77 14.06 10.18
C LYS A 308 -30.85 13.50 11.10
N LEU A 309 -30.53 12.54 11.96
CA LEU A 309 -31.46 12.00 12.94
C LEU A 309 -31.81 13.04 14.01
N ALA A 310 -30.82 13.78 14.52
CA ALA A 310 -31.03 14.87 15.48
C ALA A 310 -31.91 15.99 14.90
N ALA A 311 -31.69 16.38 13.65
CA ALA A 311 -32.54 17.37 12.98
C ALA A 311 -34.00 16.89 12.83
N LYS A 312 -34.22 15.59 12.61
CA LYS A 312 -35.57 15.00 12.52
C LYS A 312 -36.26 14.88 13.89
N SER A 313 -35.51 14.59 14.95
CA SER A 313 -36.08 14.45 16.29
C SER A 313 -36.58 15.80 16.82
N VAL A 314 -35.91 16.92 16.51
CA VAL A 314 -36.36 18.28 16.85
C VAL A 314 -37.73 18.61 16.24
N ILE A 315 -38.03 18.09 15.04
CA ILE A 315 -39.31 18.35 14.33
C ILE A 315 -40.47 17.52 14.93
N SER A 316 -40.19 16.44 15.67
CA SER A 316 -41.19 15.45 16.11
C SER A 316 -41.87 15.70 17.48
N GLY A 317 -41.65 16.86 18.11
CA GLY A 317 -42.32 17.25 19.36
C GLY A 317 -41.71 16.64 20.64
N VAL A 318 -42.48 16.60 21.74
CA VAL A 318 -41.99 16.28 23.11
C VAL A 318 -41.28 14.92 23.21
N ALA A 319 -41.69 13.91 22.44
CA ALA A 319 -41.02 12.61 22.38
C ALA A 319 -39.65 12.68 21.65
N GLY A 320 -39.50 13.60 20.69
CA GLY A 320 -38.27 13.85 19.97
C GLY A 320 -37.21 14.59 20.77
N ALA A 321 -37.59 15.39 21.77
CA ALA A 321 -36.66 16.10 22.64
C ALA A 321 -35.81 15.13 23.49
N ALA A 322 -36.42 14.05 24.02
CA ALA A 322 -35.70 13.02 24.76
C ALA A 322 -34.71 12.25 23.86
N GLY A 323 -35.11 11.92 22.63
CA GLY A 323 -34.24 11.30 21.63
C GLY A 323 -33.07 12.21 21.22
N TYR A 324 -33.30 13.52 21.10
CA TYR A 324 -32.28 14.53 20.81
C TYR A 324 -31.20 14.57 21.90
N THR A 325 -31.58 14.66 23.19
CA THR A 325 -30.60 14.72 24.29
C THR A 325 -29.73 13.45 24.37
N VAL A 326 -30.29 12.28 24.03
CA VAL A 326 -29.52 11.03 23.99
C VAL A 326 -28.54 11.01 22.81
N LEU A 327 -28.96 11.48 21.63
CA LEU A 327 -28.08 11.61 20.46
C LEU A 327 -26.92 12.58 20.73
N GLU A 328 -27.22 13.75 21.27
CA GLU A 328 -26.26 14.82 21.55
C GLU A 328 -25.22 14.35 22.56
N LYS A 329 -25.65 13.80 23.71
CA LYS A 329 -24.72 13.23 24.71
C LYS A 329 -23.88 12.10 24.15
N SER A 330 -24.46 11.25 23.31
CA SER A 330 -23.73 10.13 22.73
C SER A 330 -22.71 10.59 21.68
N TYR A 331 -23.01 11.65 20.94
CA TYR A 331 -22.07 12.28 20.02
C TYR A 331 -20.93 12.98 20.77
N GLU A 332 -21.24 13.72 21.84
CA GLU A 332 -20.23 14.34 22.71
C GLU A 332 -19.32 13.27 23.33
N MET A 333 -19.89 12.20 23.87
CA MET A 333 -19.13 11.07 24.43
C MET A 333 -18.34 10.30 23.37
N PHE A 334 -18.87 10.13 22.16
CA PHE A 334 -18.14 9.55 21.03
C PHE A 334 -16.92 10.41 20.65
N SER A 335 -17.10 11.72 20.59
CA SER A 335 -16.07 12.68 20.14
C SER A 335 -15.01 12.98 21.20
N SER A 336 -15.37 12.87 22.48
CA SER A 336 -14.48 13.12 23.63
C SER A 336 -13.86 11.84 24.22
N ALA A 337 -14.25 10.66 23.74
CA ALA A 337 -13.73 9.40 24.23
C ALA A 337 -12.21 9.28 24.06
N SER A 338 -11.52 9.09 25.19
CA SER A 338 -10.06 8.88 25.23
C SER A 338 -9.62 7.50 24.75
N SER A 339 -10.55 6.55 24.59
CA SER A 339 -10.26 5.23 24.04
C SER A 339 -11.25 4.84 22.93
N ILE A 340 -10.74 4.06 21.98
CA ILE A 340 -11.49 3.53 20.83
C ILE A 340 -12.70 2.70 21.30
N LEU A 341 -12.56 1.95 22.40
CA LEU A 341 -13.64 1.16 23.02
C LEU A 341 -14.78 2.04 23.55
N ALA A 342 -14.44 3.14 24.23
CA ALA A 342 -15.44 4.09 24.73
C ALA A 342 -16.15 4.80 23.58
N ALA A 343 -15.42 5.24 22.54
CA ALA A 343 -16.00 5.86 21.36
C ALA A 343 -17.03 4.92 20.71
N VAL A 344 -16.66 3.64 20.52
CA VAL A 344 -17.55 2.60 20.00
C VAL A 344 -18.83 2.46 20.82
N PHE A 345 -18.66 2.30 22.14
CA PHE A 345 -19.76 2.07 23.05
C PHE A 345 -20.75 3.24 23.04
N PHE A 346 -20.26 4.48 23.11
CA PHE A 346 -21.12 5.66 23.15
C PHE A 346 -21.79 5.93 21.81
N GLY A 347 -21.06 5.83 20.69
CA GLY A 347 -21.63 6.06 19.36
C GLY A 347 -22.75 5.06 19.01
N VAL A 348 -22.52 3.77 19.27
CA VAL A 348 -23.50 2.71 18.97
C VAL A 348 -24.70 2.77 19.91
N SER A 349 -24.47 2.92 21.22
CA SER A 349 -25.55 2.97 22.20
C SER A 349 -26.46 4.18 21.96
N GLY A 350 -25.86 5.33 21.65
CA GLY A 350 -26.62 6.53 21.26
C GLY A 350 -27.46 6.36 20.01
N TYR A 351 -26.86 5.76 18.97
CA TYR A 351 -27.56 5.50 17.71
C TYR A 351 -28.75 4.56 17.89
N VAL A 352 -28.59 3.47 18.64
CA VAL A 352 -29.65 2.47 18.90
C VAL A 352 -30.79 3.10 19.70
N LEU A 353 -30.48 3.80 20.80
CA LEU A 353 -31.47 4.43 21.68
C LEU A 353 -32.25 5.56 20.98
N ALA A 354 -31.60 6.32 20.11
CA ALA A 354 -32.24 7.36 19.32
C ALA A 354 -33.12 6.83 18.18
N LYS A 355 -32.74 5.69 17.61
CA LYS A 355 -33.53 5.03 16.57
C LYS A 355 -34.83 4.45 17.13
N GLU A 356 -34.81 3.94 18.36
CA GLU A 356 -35.99 3.42 19.06
C GLU A 356 -37.05 4.51 19.28
N SER A 357 -36.62 5.77 19.47
CA SER A 357 -37.52 6.93 19.56
C SER A 357 -37.94 7.52 18.20
N ALA A 358 -37.19 7.31 17.11
CA ALA A 358 -37.43 7.90 15.79
C ALA A 358 -38.07 6.95 14.73
N GLY A 359 -38.29 5.67 15.06
CA GLY A 359 -39.19 4.77 14.32
C GLY A 359 -38.79 4.36 12.88
N LYS A 360 -37.55 4.55 12.41
CA LYS A 360 -37.15 4.12 11.04
C LYS A 360 -35.84 3.32 10.96
N PHE A 361 -35.88 2.27 10.15
CA PHE A 361 -34.79 1.32 9.88
C PHE A 361 -33.71 1.90 8.96
N SER A 362 -32.53 2.15 9.52
CA SER A 362 -31.28 2.35 8.77
C SER A 362 -30.46 1.06 8.66
N ALA A 363 -29.51 1.04 7.72
CA ALA A 363 -28.56 -0.06 7.52
C ALA A 363 -27.68 -0.31 8.76
N TYR A 364 -27.26 0.74 9.48
CA TYR A 364 -26.30 0.66 10.60
C TYR A 364 -26.79 -0.19 11.79
N ALA A 365 -28.09 -0.18 12.09
CA ALA A 365 -28.65 -0.92 13.22
C ALA A 365 -28.69 -2.44 13.01
N ARG A 366 -28.74 -2.92 11.76
CA ARG A 366 -28.67 -4.36 11.47
C ARG A 366 -27.24 -4.91 11.56
N HIS A 367 -26.25 -4.02 11.76
CA HIS A 367 -24.82 -4.36 11.73
C HIS A 367 -24.08 -4.03 13.03
N VAL A 368 -24.78 -3.80 14.15
CA VAL A 368 -24.17 -3.55 15.46
C VAL A 368 -23.16 -4.64 15.87
N PRO A 369 -23.45 -5.95 15.69
CA PRO A 369 -22.43 -6.99 15.92
C PRO A 369 -21.23 -6.85 14.96
N GLY A 370 -21.47 -6.40 13.73
CA GLY A 370 -20.44 -6.15 12.71
C GLY A 370 -19.50 -5.00 13.08
N PHE A 371 -19.98 -4.02 13.84
CA PHE A 371 -19.20 -2.86 14.28
C PHE A 371 -18.03 -3.24 15.20
N VAL A 372 -18.30 -4.04 16.23
CA VAL A 372 -17.29 -4.59 17.14
C VAL A 372 -16.28 -5.43 16.36
N SER A 373 -16.75 -6.33 15.49
CA SER A 373 -15.85 -7.17 14.69
C SER A 373 -14.92 -6.36 13.76
N THR A 374 -15.41 -5.25 13.19
CA THR A 374 -14.68 -4.39 12.23
C THR A 374 -13.70 -3.46 12.95
N ALA A 375 -14.11 -2.96 14.13
CA ALA A 375 -13.30 -2.19 15.06
C ALA A 375 -12.08 -2.97 15.59
N PHE A 376 -12.26 -4.26 15.94
CA PHE A 376 -11.22 -5.09 16.55
C PHE A 376 -10.45 -5.98 15.55
N GLY A 377 -10.63 -5.77 14.24
CA GLY A 377 -9.64 -6.17 13.24
C GLY A 377 -9.87 -7.45 12.45
N LYS A 378 -11.04 -8.12 12.58
CA LYS A 378 -11.42 -9.23 11.68
C LYS A 378 -12.54 -8.87 10.70
N GLY A 379 -13.44 -7.97 11.08
CA GLY A 379 -14.60 -7.59 10.27
C GLY A 379 -14.27 -6.75 9.03
N ASN A 380 -13.03 -6.27 8.90
CA ASN A 380 -12.50 -5.58 7.72
C ASN A 380 -11.95 -6.55 6.65
N GLN A 381 -11.64 -7.79 7.03
CA GLN A 381 -11.01 -8.75 6.11
C GLN A 381 -11.96 -9.27 5.02
N GLU A 382 -13.26 -9.02 5.17
CA GLU A 382 -14.29 -9.44 4.23
C GLU A 382 -14.77 -8.25 3.40
N TRP A 383 -15.12 -8.51 2.14
CA TRP A 383 -15.81 -7.52 1.33
C TRP A 383 -17.20 -7.24 1.91
N LYS A 384 -17.45 -5.98 2.30
CA LYS A 384 -18.73 -5.53 2.88
C LYS A 384 -19.18 -4.23 2.21
N GLY A 385 -19.85 -4.37 1.07
CA GLY A 385 -20.47 -3.29 0.30
C GLY A 385 -21.99 -3.40 0.32
#